data_AF-A0A423H8M7-F1
#
_entry.id   AF-A0A423H8M7-F1
#
_cell.length_a   1.000
_cell.length_b   1.000
_cell.length_c   1.000
_cell.angle_alpha   90.00
_cell.angle_beta   90.00
_cell.angle_gamma   90.00
#
_symmetry.space_group_name_H-M   'P 1'
#
loop_
_entity.id
_entity.type
_entity.pdbx_description
1 polymer ?
#
loop_
_entity_poly.entity_id
_entity_poly.type
_entity_poly.pdbx_seq_one_letter_code
_entity_poly.pdbx_strand_id
1 'polypeptide(L)'
;MTTDTQVLLAPVITRPEQGATVPNKVKVEGTAHPNAIVTIAKAGHPDDLYLKLIPEQSGHWSGTFGVELSKGVHKIQARQTLGNVDSPWSPPRAFKID
;
A
#
# COMPACT_ATOMS: atom_id res chain seq x y z
N MET A 1 -5.40 -34.35 7.17
CA MET A 1 -5.90 -33.02 6.78
C MET A 1 -4.70 -32.09 6.75
N THR A 2 -4.07 -31.88 5.60
CA THR A 2 -2.98 -30.90 5.46
C THR A 2 -3.61 -29.52 5.39
N THR A 3 -3.45 -28.71 6.44
CA THR A 3 -3.88 -27.31 6.46
C THR A 3 -3.00 -26.54 5.49
N ASP A 4 -3.39 -26.47 4.23
CA ASP A 4 -2.80 -25.57 3.25
C ASP A 4 -3.13 -24.14 3.71
N THR A 5 -2.23 -23.56 4.48
CA THR A 5 -2.36 -22.15 4.88
C THR A 5 -1.95 -21.37 3.65
N GLN A 6 -2.93 -20.98 2.83
CA GLN A 6 -2.72 -20.06 1.72
C GLN A 6 -2.15 -18.75 2.29
N VAL A 7 -0.83 -18.58 2.21
CA VAL A 7 -0.16 -17.39 2.72
C VAL A 7 -0.32 -16.27 1.69
N LEU A 8 -1.14 -15.27 2.02
CA LEU A 8 -1.25 -14.06 1.21
C LEU A 8 -0.02 -13.18 1.46
N LEU A 9 0.81 -13.01 0.43
CA LEU A 9 2.01 -12.16 0.52
C LEU A 9 1.64 -10.70 0.74
N ALA A 10 2.52 -9.92 1.36
CA ALA A 10 2.32 -8.48 1.47
C ALA A 10 2.36 -7.82 0.07
N PRO A 11 1.57 -6.76 -0.17
CA PRO A 11 1.67 -6.00 -1.40
C PRO A 11 3.01 -5.24 -1.44
N VAL A 12 3.53 -5.01 -2.64
CA VAL A 12 4.78 -4.26 -2.84
C VAL A 12 4.43 -2.87 -3.31
N ILE A 13 4.96 -1.85 -2.63
CA ILE A 13 4.90 -0.47 -3.09
C ILE A 13 6.12 -0.23 -3.98
N THR A 14 5.93 0.11 -5.25
CA THR A 14 7.02 0.46 -6.17
C THR A 14 7.19 1.96 -6.32
N ARG A 15 6.12 2.75 -6.11
CA ARG A 15 6.16 4.21 -6.05
C ARG A 15 5.34 4.77 -4.88
N PRO A 16 5.77 5.88 -4.26
CA PRO A 16 7.01 6.64 -4.53
C PRO A 16 8.28 5.85 -4.18
N GLU A 17 9.42 6.11 -4.82
CA GLU A 17 10.73 5.50 -4.47
C GLU A 17 11.11 5.77 -3.00
N GLN A 18 11.90 4.88 -2.39
CA GLN A 18 12.29 5.03 -0.98
C GLN A 18 13.10 6.32 -0.81
N GLY A 19 12.60 7.24 0.00
CA GLY A 19 13.21 8.55 0.24
C GLY A 19 12.96 9.57 -0.87
N ALA A 20 12.13 9.27 -1.88
CA ALA A 20 11.84 10.19 -2.96
C ALA A 20 11.08 11.43 -2.48
N THR A 21 11.35 12.57 -3.10
CA THR A 21 10.56 13.79 -2.95
C THR A 21 9.45 13.78 -3.98
N VAL A 22 8.21 13.90 -3.54
CA VAL A 22 7.02 13.91 -4.39
C VAL A 22 6.15 15.13 -4.09
N PRO A 23 5.43 15.67 -5.08
CA PRO A 23 4.49 16.75 -4.84
C PRO A 23 3.31 16.26 -3.99
N ASN A 24 2.51 17.21 -3.52
CA ASN A 24 1.20 16.91 -2.93
C ASN A 24 0.30 16.16 -3.93
N LYS A 25 -0.73 15.45 -3.45
CA LYS A 25 -1.47 14.41 -4.21
C LYS A 25 -0.55 13.26 -4.60
N VAL A 26 0.00 12.60 -3.58
CA VAL A 26 0.94 11.49 -3.75
C VAL A 26 0.33 10.40 -4.60
N LYS A 27 0.96 10.15 -5.75
CA LYS A 27 0.67 9.00 -6.58
C LYS A 27 1.47 7.81 -6.05
N VAL A 28 0.75 6.75 -5.71
CA VAL A 28 1.30 5.48 -5.26
C VAL A 28 1.05 4.41 -6.31
N GLU A 29 2.04 3.56 -6.50
CA GLU A 29 1.97 2.45 -7.44
C GLU A 29 2.62 1.23 -6.80
N GLY A 30 2.20 0.05 -7.25
CA GLY A 30 2.73 -1.18 -6.71
C GLY A 30 2.16 -2.42 -7.35
N THR A 31 2.44 -3.55 -6.70
CA THR A 31 1.90 -4.85 -7.05
C THR A 31 1.23 -5.50 -5.85
N ALA A 32 0.21 -6.29 -6.12
CA ALA A 32 -0.55 -7.03 -5.15
C ALA A 32 -1.25 -8.19 -5.86
N HIS A 33 -1.89 -9.06 -5.09
CA HIS A 33 -2.65 -10.16 -5.64
C HIS A 33 -3.86 -9.62 -6.43
N PRO A 34 -4.11 -10.10 -7.66
CA PRO A 34 -5.31 -9.74 -8.41
C PRO A 34 -6.57 -10.00 -7.59
N ASN A 35 -7.55 -9.12 -7.68
CA ASN A 35 -8.82 -9.16 -6.93
C ASN A 35 -8.71 -9.02 -5.39
N ALA A 36 -7.50 -8.82 -4.83
CA ALA A 36 -7.37 -8.48 -3.42
C ALA A 36 -7.66 -6.99 -3.19
N ILE A 37 -8.01 -6.62 -1.97
CA ILE A 37 -8.24 -5.23 -1.58
C ILE A 37 -6.95 -4.70 -0.97
N VAL A 38 -6.25 -3.82 -1.69
CA VAL A 38 -5.05 -3.14 -1.20
C VAL A 38 -5.47 -1.96 -0.33
N THR A 39 -4.89 -1.90 0.86
CA THR A 39 -5.12 -0.86 1.87
C THR A 39 -3.78 -0.22 2.19
N ILE A 40 -3.66 1.09 1.96
CA ILE A 40 -2.45 1.88 2.19
C ILE A 40 -2.71 2.82 3.35
N ALA A 41 -1.92 2.68 4.41
CA ALA A 41 -2.03 3.46 5.63
C ALA A 41 -0.68 4.03 6.04
N LYS A 42 -0.67 4.92 7.03
CA LYS A 42 0.55 5.41 7.64
C LYS A 42 1.29 4.27 8.34
N ALA A 43 2.61 4.25 8.19
CA ALA A 43 3.44 3.22 8.80
C ALA A 43 3.29 3.21 10.33
N GLY A 44 2.95 2.05 10.90
CA GLY A 44 2.69 1.89 12.34
C GLY A 44 1.33 2.42 12.83
N HIS A 45 0.52 3.04 11.97
CA HIS A 45 -0.81 3.58 12.31
C HIS A 45 -1.85 3.08 11.29
N PRO A 46 -2.37 1.85 11.44
CA PRO A 46 -3.26 1.24 10.46
C PRO A 46 -4.62 1.96 10.33
N ASP A 47 -5.02 2.74 11.33
CA ASP A 47 -6.24 3.56 11.32
C ASP A 47 -6.11 4.82 10.45
N ASP A 48 -4.88 5.28 10.20
CA ASP A 48 -4.59 6.43 9.33
C ASP A 48 -4.56 5.96 7.86
N LEU A 49 -5.75 5.69 7.32
CA LEU A 49 -5.93 5.23 5.93
C LEU A 49 -5.72 6.37 4.93
N TYR A 50 -4.84 6.15 3.96
CA TYR A 50 -4.61 7.08 2.85
C TYR A 50 -5.35 6.68 1.57
N LEU A 51 -5.40 5.37 1.29
CA LEU A 51 -5.97 4.88 0.04
C LEU A 51 -6.41 3.42 0.19
N LYS A 52 -7.51 3.06 -0.47
CA LYS A 52 -7.99 1.69 -0.60
C LYS A 52 -8.45 1.44 -2.03
N LEU A 53 -8.00 0.36 -2.64
CA LEU A 53 -8.24 0.06 -4.05
C LEU A 53 -8.12 -1.44 -4.34
N ILE A 54 -8.59 -1.87 -5.50
CA ILE A 54 -8.44 -3.25 -6.00
C ILE A 54 -7.43 -3.24 -7.15
N PRO A 55 -6.38 -4.08 -7.13
CA PRO A 55 -5.46 -4.22 -8.24
C PRO A 55 -6.14 -4.73 -9.50
N GLU A 56 -5.53 -4.40 -10.64
CA GLU A 56 -5.90 -4.94 -11.94
C GLU A 56 -5.68 -6.45 -12.00
N GLN A 57 -6.21 -7.13 -13.03
CA GLN A 57 -6.01 -8.56 -13.22
C GLN A 57 -4.54 -8.96 -13.38
N SER A 58 -3.69 -8.01 -13.81
CA SER A 58 -2.24 -8.17 -13.90
C SER A 58 -1.53 -8.15 -12.54
N GLY A 59 -2.24 -7.80 -11.46
CA GLY A 59 -1.69 -7.60 -10.12
C GLY A 59 -1.06 -6.22 -9.92
N HIS A 60 -1.02 -5.38 -10.95
CA HIS A 60 -0.59 -4.00 -10.82
C HIS A 60 -1.69 -3.13 -10.23
N TRP A 61 -1.28 -2.14 -9.46
CA TRP A 61 -2.18 -1.12 -8.98
C TRP A 61 -1.53 0.26 -8.99
N SER A 62 -2.38 1.26 -9.17
CA SER A 62 -2.01 2.66 -8.99
C SER A 62 -3.16 3.43 -8.36
N GLY A 63 -2.83 4.50 -7.65
CA GLY A 63 -3.82 5.44 -7.18
C GLY A 63 -3.18 6.67 -6.57
N THR A 64 -4.03 7.62 -6.19
CA THR A 64 -3.61 8.91 -5.67
C THR A 64 -4.26 9.13 -4.33
N PHE A 65 -3.50 9.62 -3.34
CA PHE A 65 -4.06 9.94 -2.04
C PHE A 65 -5.17 10.99 -2.17
N GLY A 66 -6.32 10.71 -1.55
CA GLY A 66 -7.47 11.62 -1.52
C GLY A 66 -7.28 12.80 -0.55
N VAL A 67 -6.19 12.79 0.23
CA VAL A 67 -5.87 13.80 1.22
C VAL A 67 -4.54 14.46 0.89
N GLU A 68 -4.45 15.75 1.22
CA GLU A 68 -3.20 16.49 1.13
C GLU A 68 -2.35 16.21 2.37
N LEU A 69 -1.08 15.89 2.15
CA LEU A 69 -0.11 15.67 3.22
C LEU A 69 0.65 16.96 3.51
N SER A 70 0.96 17.20 4.78
CA SER A 70 1.83 18.31 5.19
C SER A 70 3.23 18.14 4.61
N LYS A 71 3.95 19.26 4.41
CA LYS A 71 5.37 19.21 4.01
C LYS A 71 6.19 18.47 5.06
N GLY A 72 7.11 17.62 4.61
CA GLY A 72 7.94 16.79 5.48
C GLY A 72 8.02 15.33 5.06
N VAL A 73 8.66 14.51 5.90
CA VAL A 73 8.86 13.08 5.66
C VAL A 73 7.63 12.31 6.14
N HIS A 74 7.07 11.50 5.24
CA HIS A 74 5.96 10.59 5.50
C HIS A 74 6.41 9.15 5.29
N LYS A 75 5.76 8.23 6.01
CA LYS A 75 5.99 6.79 5.90
C LYS A 75 4.67 6.08 5.72
N ILE A 76 4.57 5.21 4.72
CA ILE A 76 3.37 4.43 4.41
C ILE A 76 3.68 2.94 4.41
N GLN A 77 2.65 2.15 4.67
CA GLN A 77 2.67 0.70 4.51
C GLN A 77 1.41 0.28 3.75
N ALA A 78 1.50 -0.83 3.05
CA ALA A 78 0.37 -1.43 2.36
C ALA A 78 0.11 -2.83 2.91
N ARG A 79 -1.16 -3.20 3.02
CA ARG A 79 -1.60 -4.58 3.23
C ARG A 79 -2.65 -4.93 2.19
N GLN A 80 -2.89 -6.22 1.98
CA GLN A 80 -3.96 -6.67 1.12
C GLN A 80 -4.83 -7.71 1.79
N THR A 81 -6.12 -7.70 1.44
CA THR A 81 -7.11 -8.65 1.93
C THR A 81 -7.76 -9.36 0.76
N LEU A 82 -7.67 -10.69 0.72
CA LEU A 82 -8.32 -11.52 -0.29
C LEU A 82 -9.34 -12.42 0.40
N GLY A 83 -10.64 -12.15 0.19
CA GLY A 83 -11.70 -12.83 0.93
C GLY A 83 -11.59 -12.54 2.43
N ASN A 84 -11.31 -13.58 3.23
CA ASN A 84 -11.12 -13.49 4.69
C ASN A 84 -9.65 -13.63 5.11
N VAL A 85 -8.71 -13.55 4.17
CA VAL A 85 -7.27 -13.69 4.43
C VAL A 85 -6.61 -12.32 4.30
N ASP A 86 -6.01 -11.85 5.39
CA ASP A 86 -5.17 -10.65 5.39
C ASP A 86 -3.70 -11.02 5.19
N SER A 87 -2.99 -10.21 4.40
CA SER A 87 -1.54 -10.28 4.30
C SER A 87 -0.88 -9.59 5.50
N PRO A 88 0.40 -9.89 5.77
CA PRO A 88 1.26 -8.99 6.54
C PRO A 88 1.30 -7.59 5.90
N TRP A 89 1.67 -6.59 6.70
CA TRP A 89 2.00 -5.26 6.19
C TRP A 89 3.32 -5.28 5.43
N SER A 90 3.39 -4.51 4.35
CA SER A 90 4.63 -4.29 3.61
C SER A 90 5.69 -3.61 4.50
N PRO A 91 6.98 -3.70 4.15
CA PRO A 91 7.98 -2.81 4.71
C PRO A 91 7.56 -1.34 4.57
N PRO A 92 7.89 -0.48 5.56
CA PRO A 92 7.55 0.93 5.50
C PRO A 92 8.28 1.62 4.36
N ARG A 93 7.51 2.35 3.54
CA ARG A 93 8.00 3.15 2.44
C ARG A 93 8.02 4.61 2.86
N ALA A 94 9.22 5.21 2.90
CA ALA A 94 9.37 6.63 3.22
C ALA A 94 9.41 7.49 1.96
N PHE A 95 8.84 8.69 2.02
CA PHE A 95 8.94 9.71 0.98
C PHE A 95 8.82 11.11 1.62
N LYS A 96 9.18 12.16 0.89
CA LYS A 96 9.11 13.55 1.33
C LYS A 96 8.11 14.34 0.49
N ILE A 97 7.33 15.19 1.14
CA ILE A 97 6.53 16.25 0.50
C ILE A 97 7.28 17.58 0.63
N ASP A 98 7.41 18.32 -0.47
CA ASP A 98 8.05 19.64 -0.56
C ASP A 98 7.12 20.72 -1.11
#